data_AF-A0A2G7GAD1-F1
#
_entry.id   AF-A0A2G7GAD1-F1
#
_cell.length_a   1.000
_cell.length_b   1.000
_cell.length_c   1.000
_cell.angle_alpha   90.00
_cell.angle_beta   90.00
_cell.angle_gamma   90.00
#
_symmetry.space_group_name_H-M   'P 1'
#
loop_
_entity.id
_entity.type
_entity.pdbx_description
1 polymer ?
#
loop_
_entity_poly.entity_id
_entity_poly.type
_entity_poly.pdbx_seq_one_letter_code
_entity_poly.pdbx_strand_id
1 'polypeptide(L)'
;MELETRHSAREEDPTRSSLLTDERLNELQLPPVDGGKDAWLFLAAGFVMEALVWGFAFAYGIFQDFYSTHEPFKSSGNTAMIGTCMMGVNYMISPLTFALLQGFPVLKRWCSPAGLLIMCLALVLSSFASNTTHLILTQGIAYGVGGNLAYSPMIIFMNEWFVHKRGLAFGTMWAGTGVSGVVLPLVLQWLLNAYGHKTTLRIWAVTLFLLAAPLLYYVKPRLPISRASSVRAFDLSFLWSHTFLIFQMGNIVEALGYFLPTIYLPTIARTLGASSILASLTVILCNLASVFGCIAMGHLVDRYHATTCILVSTIGSTLAVFFLWGFSVSLAPLYMFCVVYGLFAGSFTSTWPAIMNEVVKKSQLADPSIVFGFLATGRGIGNIVSGPLSDALIKGSWSYDPSAFAYGTTYGTLIIFTGITALFGGLSIVGRPLKLI
;
A
#
# COMPACT_ATOMS: atom_id res chain seq x y z
N MET A 1 57.82 -22.50 -50.93
CA MET A 1 58.51 -21.39 -50.22
C MET A 1 57.49 -20.26 -50.07
N GLU A 2 56.25 -20.55 -49.65
CA GLU A 2 55.81 -20.68 -48.24
C GLU A 2 56.24 -19.49 -47.39
N LEU A 3 55.35 -18.49 -47.33
CA LEU A 3 55.40 -17.33 -46.45
C LEU A 3 54.46 -17.60 -45.27
N GLU A 4 55.05 -17.59 -44.08
CA GLU A 4 54.43 -17.82 -42.78
C GLU A 4 53.17 -16.97 -42.56
N THR A 5 52.03 -17.62 -42.31
CA THR A 5 50.88 -17.01 -41.66
C THR A 5 50.78 -17.61 -40.25
N ARG A 6 51.42 -16.96 -39.27
CA ARG A 6 51.25 -17.29 -37.86
C ARG A 6 49.85 -16.88 -37.42
N HIS A 7 48.94 -17.84 -37.41
CA HIS A 7 47.66 -17.75 -36.72
C HIS A 7 47.95 -17.70 -35.21
N SER A 8 47.81 -16.54 -34.56
CA SER A 8 47.80 -16.49 -33.10
C SER A 8 46.49 -17.11 -32.62
N ALA A 9 46.54 -18.36 -32.19
CA ALA A 9 45.51 -18.93 -31.32
C ALA A 9 45.49 -18.07 -30.06
N ARG A 10 44.46 -17.23 -29.92
CA ARG A 10 44.18 -16.48 -28.71
C ARG A 10 43.78 -17.54 -27.68
N GLU A 11 44.68 -17.89 -26.76
CA GLU A 11 44.35 -18.73 -25.60
C GLU A 11 43.15 -18.08 -24.91
N GLU A 12 41.99 -18.75 -24.97
CA GLU A 12 40.87 -18.41 -24.13
C GLU A 12 41.31 -18.66 -22.69
N ASP A 13 41.40 -17.58 -21.91
CA ASP A 13 41.76 -17.61 -20.50
C ASP A 13 40.86 -18.64 -19.76
N PRO A 14 41.43 -19.77 -19.27
CA PRO A 14 40.66 -20.84 -18.63
C PRO A 14 39.95 -20.35 -17.35
N THR A 15 40.41 -19.24 -16.77
CA THR A 15 39.78 -18.56 -15.63
C THR A 15 38.46 -17.88 -16.03
N ARG A 16 38.38 -17.34 -17.25
CA ARG A 16 37.17 -16.68 -17.77
C ARG A 16 36.13 -17.70 -18.24
N SER A 17 36.59 -18.81 -18.82
CA SER A 17 35.74 -19.95 -19.17
C SER A 17 35.14 -20.63 -17.92
N SER A 18 35.94 -20.86 -16.88
CA SER A 18 35.45 -21.43 -15.61
C SER A 18 34.48 -20.50 -14.88
N LEU A 19 34.72 -19.18 -14.84
CA LEU A 19 33.77 -18.20 -14.29
C LEU A 19 32.44 -18.18 -15.07
N LEU A 20 32.48 -18.22 -16.41
CA LEU A 20 31.27 -18.30 -17.25
C LEU A 20 30.53 -19.63 -17.07
N THR A 21 31.24 -20.71 -16.73
CA THR A 21 30.66 -22.03 -16.48
C THR A 21 30.03 -22.10 -15.08
N ASP A 22 30.66 -21.51 -14.06
CA ASP A 22 30.13 -21.39 -12.70
C ASP A 22 28.93 -20.44 -12.61
N GLU A 23 28.92 -19.32 -13.35
CA GLU A 23 27.74 -18.45 -13.46
C GLU A 23 26.57 -19.17 -14.14
N ARG A 24 26.82 -19.92 -15.23
CA ARG A 24 25.80 -20.74 -15.89
C ARG A 24 25.30 -21.93 -15.04
N LEU A 25 26.17 -22.54 -14.25
CA LEU A 25 25.79 -23.62 -13.31
C LEU A 25 24.97 -23.07 -12.13
N ASN A 26 25.25 -21.85 -11.66
CA ASN A 26 24.41 -21.17 -10.66
C ASN A 26 23.07 -20.70 -11.23
N GLU A 27 23.00 -20.26 -12.49
CA GLU A 27 21.73 -19.98 -13.19
C GLU A 27 20.84 -21.23 -13.29
N LEU A 28 21.43 -22.42 -13.42
CA LEU A 28 20.73 -23.72 -13.40
C LEU A 28 20.17 -24.13 -12.02
N GLN A 29 20.56 -23.46 -10.92
CA GLN A 29 20.12 -23.79 -9.55
C GLN A 29 19.11 -22.79 -8.95
N LEU A 30 18.78 -21.69 -9.64
CA LEU A 30 17.82 -20.73 -9.12
C LEU A 30 16.41 -21.37 -9.05
N PRO A 31 15.65 -21.13 -7.96
CA PRO A 31 14.30 -21.65 -7.88
C PRO A 31 13.42 -21.06 -9.00
N PRO A 32 12.41 -21.79 -9.47
CA PRO A 32 11.62 -21.39 -10.63
C PRO A 32 10.90 -20.06 -10.39
N VAL A 33 10.83 -19.22 -11.43
CA VAL A 33 9.99 -18.01 -11.43
C VAL A 33 8.50 -18.37 -11.39
N ASP A 34 7.69 -17.54 -10.75
CA ASP A 34 6.22 -17.63 -10.75
C ASP A 34 5.64 -18.96 -10.22
N GLY A 35 6.45 -19.74 -9.48
CA GLY A 35 6.08 -21.08 -9.03
C GLY A 35 7.06 -21.70 -8.03
N GLY A 36 6.81 -22.96 -7.66
CA GLY A 36 7.57 -23.67 -6.64
C GLY A 36 7.12 -23.35 -5.21
N LYS A 37 7.44 -24.26 -4.28
CA LYS A 37 7.02 -24.15 -2.87
C LYS A 37 7.52 -22.85 -2.24
N ASP A 38 8.76 -22.47 -2.54
CA ASP A 38 9.39 -21.28 -1.97
C ASP A 38 8.73 -19.98 -2.39
N ALA A 39 8.33 -19.83 -3.66
CA ALA A 39 7.65 -18.62 -4.13
C ALA A 39 6.27 -18.44 -3.47
N TRP A 40 5.51 -19.53 -3.33
CA TRP A 40 4.20 -19.49 -2.68
C TRP A 40 4.30 -19.29 -1.16
N LEU A 41 5.30 -19.88 -0.51
CA LEU A 41 5.58 -19.63 0.91
C LEU A 41 6.04 -18.19 1.15
N PHE A 42 6.87 -17.62 0.27
CA PHE A 42 7.23 -16.21 0.30
C PHE A 42 6.00 -15.32 0.14
N LEU A 43 5.11 -15.63 -0.81
CA LEU A 43 3.87 -14.89 -1.02
C LEU A 43 2.93 -14.98 0.19
N ALA A 44 2.79 -16.16 0.80
CA ALA A 44 2.00 -16.34 2.01
C ALA A 44 2.58 -15.55 3.21
N ALA A 45 3.91 -15.54 3.36
CA ALA A 45 4.58 -14.69 4.34
C ALA A 45 4.33 -13.21 4.06
N GLY A 46 4.38 -12.78 2.80
CA GLY A 46 4.05 -11.43 2.36
C GLY A 46 2.64 -11.02 2.69
N PHE A 47 1.66 -11.88 2.43
CA PHE A 47 0.26 -11.65 2.78
C PHE A 47 0.06 -11.38 4.27
N VAL A 48 0.65 -12.20 5.14
CA VAL A 48 0.50 -12.03 6.59
C VAL A 48 1.30 -10.84 7.10
N MET A 49 2.52 -10.60 6.59
CA MET A 49 3.30 -9.41 6.94
C MET A 49 2.58 -8.12 6.54
N GLU A 50 2.00 -8.08 5.34
CA GLU A 50 1.19 -6.97 4.86
C GLU A 50 -0.03 -6.73 5.77
N ALA A 51 -0.75 -7.80 6.10
CA ALA A 51 -1.87 -7.78 7.04
C ALA A 51 -1.49 -7.24 8.43
N LEU A 52 -0.31 -7.59 8.95
CA LEU A 52 0.16 -7.12 10.26
C LEU A 52 0.62 -5.66 10.24
N VAL A 53 1.37 -5.25 9.20
CA VAL A 53 1.92 -3.90 9.07
C VAL A 53 0.81 -2.88 8.85
N TRP A 54 -0.01 -3.09 7.82
CA TRP A 54 -1.06 -2.16 7.43
C TRP A 54 -2.34 -2.34 8.24
N GLY A 55 -2.66 -3.56 8.67
CA GLY A 55 -3.89 -3.82 9.40
C GLY A 55 -4.02 -3.00 10.68
N PHE A 56 -2.94 -2.84 11.45
CA PHE A 56 -2.95 -1.96 12.63
C PHE A 56 -3.17 -0.49 12.24
N ALA A 57 -2.58 -0.04 11.13
CA ALA A 57 -2.73 1.33 10.66
C ALA A 57 -4.16 1.65 10.21
N PHE A 58 -4.80 0.73 9.48
CA PHE A 58 -6.20 0.85 9.08
C PHE A 58 -7.18 0.70 10.25
N ALA A 59 -6.82 -0.08 11.28
CA ALA A 59 -7.62 -0.21 12.49
C ALA A 59 -7.43 0.93 13.52
N TYR A 60 -6.57 1.92 13.22
CA TYR A 60 -6.27 3.02 14.13
C TYR A 60 -7.50 3.82 14.54
N GLY A 61 -8.54 3.89 13.71
CA GLY A 61 -9.78 4.62 14.01
C GLY A 61 -10.42 4.22 15.35
N ILE A 62 -10.24 2.97 15.79
CA ILE A 62 -10.72 2.51 17.10
C ILE A 62 -9.89 3.09 18.25
N PHE A 63 -8.56 3.14 18.08
CA PHE A 63 -7.70 3.80 19.05
C PHE A 63 -7.98 5.30 19.11
N GLN A 64 -8.27 5.93 17.97
CA GLN A 64 -8.65 7.34 17.92
C GLN A 64 -9.92 7.61 18.75
N ASP A 65 -10.95 6.78 18.61
CA ASP A 65 -12.20 6.88 19.39
C ASP A 65 -11.96 6.61 20.89
N PHE A 66 -11.12 5.64 21.22
CA PHE A 66 -10.76 5.35 22.61
C PHE A 66 -9.98 6.52 23.25
N TYR A 67 -9.00 7.08 22.53
CA TYR A 67 -8.19 8.21 23.03
C TYR A 67 -8.96 9.52 23.11
N SER A 68 -9.96 9.74 22.27
CA SER A 68 -10.81 10.94 22.35
C SER A 68 -11.77 10.91 23.54
N THR A 69 -12.07 9.73 24.08
CA THR A 69 -13.07 9.54 25.15
C THR A 69 -12.45 9.38 26.54
N HIS A 70 -11.20 8.91 26.64
CA HIS A 70 -10.54 8.56 27.91
C HIS A 70 -9.36 9.48 28.28
N GLU A 71 -9.24 9.81 29.57
CA GLU A 71 -8.04 10.46 30.15
C GLU A 71 -6.81 9.56 29.98
N PRO A 72 -5.61 10.11 29.70
CA PRO A 72 -5.21 11.53 29.69
C PRO A 72 -5.36 12.26 28.33
N PHE A 73 -5.91 11.61 27.29
CA PHE A 73 -5.84 12.12 25.91
C PHE A 73 -7.08 12.90 25.45
N LYS A 74 -8.17 12.81 26.21
CA LYS A 74 -9.48 13.42 25.94
C LYS A 74 -9.46 14.91 25.58
N SER A 75 -8.53 15.69 26.15
CA SER A 75 -8.43 17.14 25.93
C SER A 75 -7.59 17.54 24.71
N SER A 76 -6.92 16.59 24.07
CA SER A 76 -6.00 16.87 22.97
C SER A 76 -6.66 16.60 21.61
N GLY A 77 -6.90 17.66 20.82
CA GLY A 77 -7.46 17.55 19.46
C GLY A 77 -6.55 16.86 18.42
N ASN A 78 -5.39 16.35 18.83
CA ASN A 78 -4.36 15.82 17.93
C ASN A 78 -4.36 14.29 17.82
N THR A 79 -5.38 13.58 18.32
CA THR A 79 -5.42 12.10 18.29
C THR A 79 -5.54 11.53 16.88
N ALA A 80 -6.23 12.22 15.97
CA ALA A 80 -6.32 11.81 14.56
C ALA A 80 -4.94 11.87 13.86
N MET A 81 -4.08 12.82 14.25
CA MET A 81 -2.76 13.00 13.64
C MET A 81 -1.87 11.77 13.80
N ILE A 82 -2.03 10.98 14.86
CA ILE A 82 -1.21 9.77 15.09
C ILE A 82 -1.41 8.77 13.95
N GLY A 83 -2.66 8.47 13.57
CA GLY A 83 -2.98 7.55 12.48
C GLY A 83 -2.54 8.07 11.12
N THR A 84 -2.78 9.36 10.87
CA THR A 84 -2.32 10.03 9.64
C THR A 84 -0.80 10.04 9.54
N CYS A 85 -0.08 10.31 10.63
CA CYS A 85 1.39 10.22 10.67
C CYS A 85 1.87 8.78 10.46
N MET A 86 1.19 7.79 11.05
CA MET A 86 1.54 6.37 10.88
C MET A 86 1.48 5.94 9.41
N MET A 87 0.36 6.18 8.73
CA MET A 87 0.20 5.84 7.32
C MET A 87 1.07 6.74 6.43
N GLY A 88 1.07 8.05 6.70
CA GLY A 88 1.81 9.05 5.94
C GLY A 88 3.31 8.81 5.95
N VAL A 89 3.92 8.58 7.12
CA VAL A 89 5.36 8.27 7.24
C VAL A 89 5.68 6.95 6.55
N ASN A 90 4.85 5.91 6.72
CA ASN A 90 5.06 4.62 6.08
C ASN A 90 5.08 4.75 4.54
N TYR A 91 4.20 5.56 3.96
CA TYR A 91 4.22 5.85 2.53
C TYR A 91 5.38 6.76 2.09
N MET A 92 5.62 7.87 2.78
CA MET A 92 6.54 8.93 2.36
C MET A 92 8.02 8.54 2.47
N ILE A 93 8.40 7.69 3.43
CA ILE A 93 9.79 7.26 3.60
C ILE A 93 10.22 6.23 2.54
N SER A 94 9.28 5.65 1.80
CA SER A 94 9.52 4.58 0.82
C SER A 94 10.67 4.85 -0.16
N PRO A 95 10.75 5.99 -0.88
CA PRO A 95 11.85 6.23 -1.83
C PRO A 95 13.22 6.20 -1.17
N LEU A 96 13.33 6.74 0.05
CA LEU A 96 14.58 6.77 0.81
C LEU A 96 14.98 5.35 1.21
N THR A 97 14.04 4.54 1.70
CA THR A 97 14.29 3.15 2.07
C THR A 97 14.69 2.33 0.85
N PHE A 98 13.97 2.43 -0.28
CA PHE A 98 14.31 1.70 -1.49
C PHE A 98 15.68 2.12 -2.06
N ALA A 99 16.00 3.42 -2.08
CA ALA A 99 17.32 3.89 -2.49
C ALA A 99 18.43 3.34 -1.57
N LEU A 100 18.22 3.33 -0.26
CA LEU A 100 19.17 2.77 0.70
C LEU A 100 19.38 1.26 0.48
N LEU A 101 18.30 0.50 0.30
CA LEU A 101 18.35 -0.95 0.13
C LEU A 101 18.95 -1.36 -1.21
N GLN A 102 18.72 -0.59 -2.28
CA GLN A 102 19.35 -0.85 -3.57
C GLN A 102 20.82 -0.42 -3.60
N GLY A 103 21.18 0.64 -2.86
CA GLY A 103 22.55 1.14 -2.76
C GLY A 103 23.44 0.27 -1.88
N PHE A 104 22.86 -0.33 -0.83
CA PHE A 104 23.54 -1.24 0.09
C PHE A 104 22.81 -2.60 0.16
N PRO A 105 23.04 -3.51 -0.81
CA PRO A 105 22.31 -4.77 -0.91
C PRO A 105 22.38 -5.66 0.33
N VAL A 106 23.46 -5.58 1.11
CA VAL A 106 23.62 -6.32 2.38
C VAL A 106 22.54 -5.94 3.40
N LEU A 107 22.04 -4.71 3.36
CA LEU A 107 21.01 -4.22 4.27
C LEU A 107 19.65 -4.90 4.03
N LYS A 108 19.39 -5.40 2.80
CA LYS A 108 18.13 -6.09 2.46
C LYS A 108 17.82 -7.25 3.40
N ARG A 109 18.84 -7.98 3.86
CA ARG A 109 18.67 -9.12 4.79
C ARG A 109 18.29 -8.70 6.21
N TRP A 110 18.78 -7.56 6.66
CA TRP A 110 18.59 -7.09 8.05
C TRP A 110 17.44 -6.11 8.20
N CYS A 111 16.95 -5.54 7.09
CA CYS A 111 15.92 -4.51 7.10
C CYS A 111 14.57 -5.02 7.64
N SER A 112 14.08 -6.18 7.17
CA SER A 112 12.82 -6.75 7.66
C SER A 112 12.81 -7.09 9.16
N PRO A 113 13.81 -7.81 9.72
CA PRO A 113 13.86 -8.05 11.16
C PRO A 113 14.06 -6.76 11.98
N ALA A 114 14.87 -5.82 11.49
CA ALA A 114 15.03 -4.52 12.17
C ALA A 114 13.71 -3.74 12.20
N GLY A 115 12.98 -3.69 11.09
CA GLY A 115 11.66 -3.06 11.00
C GLY A 115 10.66 -3.68 11.96
N LEU A 116 10.60 -5.02 12.02
CA LEU A 116 9.75 -5.75 12.96
C LEU A 116 10.04 -5.37 14.42
N LEU A 117 11.33 -5.34 14.80
CA LEU A 117 11.74 -4.96 16.15
C LEU A 117 11.38 -3.50 16.47
N ILE A 118 11.57 -2.59 15.52
CA ILE A 118 11.19 -1.17 15.65
C ILE A 118 9.68 -1.05 15.85
N MET A 119 8.85 -1.78 15.10
CA MET A 119 7.39 -1.78 15.27
C MET A 119 6.99 -2.28 16.66
N CYS A 120 7.55 -3.40 17.11
CA CYS A 120 7.27 -3.96 18.43
C CYS A 120 7.69 -2.97 19.54
N LEU A 121 8.88 -2.39 19.43
CA LEU A 121 9.39 -1.40 20.38
C LEU A 121 8.52 -0.14 20.39
N ALA A 122 8.09 0.34 19.21
CA ALA A 122 7.20 1.50 19.09
C ALA A 122 5.87 1.28 19.81
N LEU A 123 5.25 0.10 19.66
CA LEU A 123 4.01 -0.26 20.35
C LEU A 123 4.21 -0.38 21.87
N VAL A 124 5.31 -1.00 22.31
CA VAL A 124 5.63 -1.12 23.74
C VAL A 124 5.88 0.26 24.36
N LEU A 125 6.68 1.12 23.71
CA LEU A 125 6.93 2.50 24.17
C LEU A 125 5.64 3.32 24.20
N SER A 126 4.77 3.13 23.21
CA SER A 126 3.45 3.75 23.20
C SER A 126 2.58 3.35 24.38
N SER A 127 2.72 2.13 24.91
CA SER A 127 1.98 1.70 26.11
C SER A 127 2.33 2.49 27.38
N PHE A 128 3.47 3.19 27.40
CA PHE A 128 3.90 4.06 28.49
C PHE A 128 3.62 5.54 28.23
N ALA A 129 3.08 5.89 27.06
CA ALA A 129 2.81 7.28 26.72
C ALA A 129 1.76 7.90 27.65
N SER A 130 2.04 9.10 28.13
CA SER A 130 1.12 9.93 28.94
C SER A 130 0.58 11.14 28.18
N ASN A 131 1.18 11.49 27.04
CA ASN A 131 0.79 12.63 26.20
C ASN A 131 0.61 12.20 24.74
N THR A 132 -0.24 12.92 24.00
CA THR A 132 -0.45 12.67 22.56
C THR A 132 0.82 12.82 21.74
N THR A 133 1.71 13.75 22.08
CA THR A 133 3.01 13.88 21.40
C THR A 133 3.84 12.60 21.49
N HIS A 134 3.85 11.92 22.64
CA HIS A 134 4.54 10.64 22.77
C HIS A 134 3.90 9.57 21.88
N LEU A 135 2.57 9.55 21.76
CA LEU A 135 1.87 8.65 20.83
C LEU A 135 2.19 8.96 19.36
N ILE A 136 2.24 10.25 18.97
CA ILE A 136 2.61 10.65 17.61
C ILE A 136 4.03 10.18 17.27
N LEU A 137 4.99 10.37 18.19
CA LEU A 137 6.38 9.93 17.98
C LEU A 137 6.52 8.41 17.92
N THR A 138 5.79 7.68 18.77
CA THR A 138 5.89 6.22 18.87
C THR A 138 4.98 5.49 17.87
N GLN A 139 3.66 5.59 18.01
CA GLN A 139 2.68 4.96 17.11
C GLN A 139 2.60 5.59 15.74
N GLY A 140 2.82 6.90 15.62
CA GLY A 140 2.84 7.57 14.33
C GLY A 140 4.16 7.28 13.61
N ILE A 141 5.21 7.99 14.03
CA ILE A 141 6.47 8.03 13.30
C ILE A 141 7.26 6.72 13.44
N ALA A 142 7.56 6.27 14.66
CA ALA A 142 8.43 5.10 14.83
C ALA A 142 7.80 3.80 14.28
N TYR A 143 6.49 3.59 14.48
CA TYR A 143 5.78 2.46 13.87
C TYR A 143 5.72 2.59 12.35
N GLY A 144 5.46 3.79 11.80
CA GLY A 144 5.46 4.03 10.36
C GLY A 144 6.81 3.73 9.70
N VAL A 145 7.91 4.15 10.32
CA VAL A 145 9.29 3.83 9.87
C VAL A 145 9.55 2.33 9.97
N GLY A 146 9.22 1.70 11.10
CA GLY A 146 9.40 0.26 11.29
C GLY A 146 8.60 -0.57 10.28
N GLY A 147 7.35 -0.17 10.01
CA GLY A 147 6.47 -0.78 9.02
C GLY A 147 7.04 -0.70 7.62
N ASN A 148 7.57 0.46 7.22
CA ASN A 148 8.20 0.61 5.91
C ASN A 148 9.46 -0.25 5.76
N LEU A 149 10.31 -0.31 6.80
CA LEU A 149 11.52 -1.14 6.79
C LEU A 149 11.17 -2.64 6.76
N ALA A 150 10.13 -3.05 7.50
CA ALA A 150 9.63 -4.43 7.51
C ALA A 150 9.15 -4.87 6.12
N TYR A 151 8.43 -3.98 5.44
CA TYR A 151 7.72 -4.22 4.20
C TYR A 151 8.58 -4.05 2.94
N SER A 152 9.54 -3.12 2.93
CA SER A 152 10.31 -2.77 1.72
C SER A 152 11.04 -3.97 1.07
N PRO A 153 11.73 -4.87 1.80
CA PRO A 153 12.35 -6.06 1.21
C PRO A 153 11.35 -7.02 0.55
N MET A 154 10.11 -7.08 1.05
CA MET A 154 9.05 -7.88 0.42
C MET A 154 8.77 -7.39 -1.00
N ILE A 155 8.70 -6.07 -1.19
CA ILE A 155 8.48 -5.48 -2.51
C ILE A 155 9.64 -5.75 -3.45
N ILE A 156 10.88 -5.63 -2.96
CA ILE A 156 12.07 -5.91 -3.76
C ILE A 156 12.07 -7.37 -4.21
N PHE A 157 11.96 -8.30 -3.26
CA PHE A 157 12.02 -9.75 -3.55
C PHE A 157 10.81 -10.24 -4.34
N MET A 158 9.64 -9.60 -4.21
CA MET A 158 8.45 -9.93 -5.01
C MET A 158 8.73 -9.79 -6.52
N ASN A 159 9.46 -8.74 -6.91
CA ASN A 159 9.86 -8.54 -8.31
C ASN A 159 10.85 -9.62 -8.79
N GLU A 160 11.57 -10.29 -7.90
CA GLU A 160 12.51 -11.36 -8.25
C GLU A 160 11.81 -12.72 -8.39
N TRP A 161 10.89 -13.02 -7.48
CA TRP A 161 10.14 -14.29 -7.41
C TRP A 161 9.05 -14.40 -8.48
N PHE A 162 8.36 -13.29 -8.76
CA PHE A 162 7.23 -13.25 -9.70
C PHE A 162 7.51 -12.26 -10.83
N VAL A 163 7.54 -12.77 -12.06
CA VAL A 163 7.83 -12.00 -13.28
C VAL A 163 6.59 -11.93 -14.16
N HIS A 164 6.02 -13.09 -14.52
CA HIS A 164 4.82 -13.17 -15.36
C HIS A 164 3.51 -13.06 -14.56
N LYS A 165 3.52 -13.45 -13.27
CA LYS A 165 2.34 -13.39 -12.38
C LYS A 165 2.52 -12.32 -11.29
N ARG A 166 3.25 -11.26 -11.63
CA ARG A 166 3.69 -10.26 -10.68
C ARG A 166 2.52 -9.48 -10.11
N GLY A 167 1.59 -9.06 -10.97
CA GLY A 167 0.35 -8.42 -10.58
C GLY A 167 -0.48 -9.28 -9.63
N LEU A 168 -0.66 -10.57 -9.94
CA LEU A 168 -1.36 -11.50 -9.06
C LEU A 168 -0.67 -11.61 -7.69
N ALA A 169 0.66 -11.67 -7.66
CA ALA A 169 1.42 -11.77 -6.43
C ALA A 169 1.28 -10.51 -5.56
N PHE A 170 1.44 -9.31 -6.14
CA PHE A 170 1.20 -8.05 -5.43
C PHE A 170 -0.26 -7.89 -4.98
N GLY A 171 -1.22 -8.21 -5.84
CA GLY A 171 -2.65 -8.15 -5.52
C GLY A 171 -3.04 -9.11 -4.41
N THR A 172 -2.46 -10.32 -4.39
CA THR A 172 -2.66 -11.29 -3.30
C THR A 172 -2.08 -10.74 -2.00
N MET A 173 -0.83 -10.25 -2.01
CA MET A 173 -0.20 -9.65 -0.83
C MET A 173 -1.08 -8.52 -0.26
N TRP A 174 -1.49 -7.54 -1.07
CA TRP A 174 -2.33 -6.41 -0.65
C TRP A 174 -3.73 -6.78 -0.20
N ALA A 175 -4.26 -7.92 -0.65
CA ALA A 175 -5.51 -8.45 -0.13
C ALA A 175 -5.42 -8.76 1.39
N GLY A 176 -4.22 -8.98 1.94
CA GLY A 176 -3.98 -9.14 3.38
C GLY A 176 -4.39 -7.92 4.20
N THR A 177 -4.21 -6.72 3.65
CA THR A 177 -4.66 -5.46 4.26
C THR A 177 -6.18 -5.39 4.37
N GLY A 178 -6.91 -5.87 3.36
CA GLY A 178 -8.37 -5.96 3.41
C GLY A 178 -8.85 -6.96 4.48
N VAL A 179 -8.24 -8.15 4.57
CA VAL A 179 -8.61 -9.17 5.56
C VAL A 179 -8.34 -8.67 6.99
N SER A 180 -7.17 -8.09 7.24
CA SER A 180 -6.85 -7.50 8.55
C SER A 180 -7.75 -6.31 8.89
N GLY A 181 -8.15 -5.50 7.91
CA GLY A 181 -9.11 -4.41 8.08
C GLY A 181 -10.53 -4.86 8.44
N VAL A 182 -10.85 -6.15 8.33
CA VAL A 182 -12.12 -6.73 8.82
C VAL A 182 -11.94 -7.30 10.23
N VAL A 183 -10.89 -8.10 10.44
CA VAL A 183 -10.70 -8.88 11.67
C VAL A 183 -10.11 -8.03 12.81
N LEU A 184 -9.06 -7.24 12.53
CA LEU A 184 -8.33 -6.52 13.56
C LEU A 184 -9.17 -5.46 14.28
N PRO A 185 -10.04 -4.68 13.60
CA PRO A 185 -10.90 -3.74 14.30
C PRO A 185 -11.75 -4.40 15.40
N LEU A 186 -12.34 -5.56 15.12
CA LEU A 186 -13.18 -6.28 16.09
C LEU A 186 -12.38 -6.76 17.30
N VAL A 187 -11.19 -7.34 17.04
CA VAL A 187 -10.30 -7.85 18.09
C VAL A 187 -9.77 -6.70 18.95
N LEU A 188 -9.31 -5.61 18.32
CA LEU A 188 -8.77 -4.45 19.03
C LEU A 188 -9.83 -3.73 19.86
N GLN A 189 -11.05 -3.59 19.36
CA GLN A 189 -12.17 -3.03 20.12
C GLN A 189 -12.45 -3.87 21.37
N TRP A 190 -12.50 -5.20 21.24
CA TRP A 190 -12.72 -6.09 22.37
C TRP A 190 -11.58 -5.98 23.41
N LEU A 191 -10.32 -5.98 22.97
CA LEU A 191 -9.17 -5.82 23.87
C LEU A 191 -9.19 -4.47 24.59
N LEU A 192 -9.50 -3.38 23.88
CA LEU A 192 -9.56 -2.03 24.46
C LEU A 192 -10.64 -1.91 25.53
N ASN A 193 -11.82 -2.47 25.28
CA ASN A 193 -12.92 -2.46 26.24
C ASN A 193 -12.60 -3.29 27.50
N ALA A 194 -11.88 -4.41 27.35
CA ALA A 194 -11.58 -5.31 28.46
C ALA A 194 -10.35 -4.90 29.28
N TYR A 195 -9.28 -4.42 28.62
CA TYR A 195 -7.96 -4.25 29.24
C TYR A 195 -7.36 -2.83 29.10
N GLY A 196 -7.99 -1.96 28.31
CA GLY A 196 -7.53 -0.59 28.04
C GLY A 196 -6.28 -0.51 27.15
N HIS A 197 -5.97 0.71 26.68
CA HIS A 197 -4.90 0.96 25.70
C HIS A 197 -3.52 0.37 26.04
N LYS A 198 -3.01 0.52 27.27
CA LYS A 198 -1.65 0.10 27.64
C LYS A 198 -1.46 -1.41 27.45
N THR A 199 -2.41 -2.18 27.96
CA THR A 199 -2.37 -3.65 27.89
C THR A 199 -2.62 -4.11 26.47
N THR A 200 -3.58 -3.51 25.76
CA THR A 200 -3.87 -3.84 24.36
C THR A 200 -2.64 -3.66 23.47
N LEU A 201 -1.89 -2.57 23.62
CA LEU A 201 -0.70 -2.32 22.82
C LEU A 201 0.42 -3.31 23.07
N ARG A 202 0.59 -3.75 24.32
CA ARG A 202 1.57 -4.79 24.68
C ARG A 202 1.17 -6.14 24.12
N ILE A 203 -0.11 -6.51 24.25
CA ILE A 203 -0.63 -7.75 23.65
C ILE A 203 -0.43 -7.71 22.14
N TRP A 204 -0.76 -6.60 21.49
CA TRP A 204 -0.58 -6.45 20.05
C TRP A 204 0.90 -6.52 19.63
N ALA A 205 1.82 -5.91 20.38
CA ALA A 205 3.25 -6.01 20.12
C ALA A 205 3.76 -7.46 20.20
N VAL A 206 3.31 -8.22 21.19
CA VAL A 206 3.65 -9.64 21.34
C VAL A 206 3.05 -10.46 20.19
N THR A 207 1.79 -10.25 19.87
CA THR A 207 1.12 -10.92 18.74
C THR A 207 1.83 -10.63 17.42
N LEU A 208 2.18 -9.37 17.18
CA LEU A 208 2.90 -8.94 15.99
C LEU A 208 4.26 -9.63 15.90
N PHE A 209 5.02 -9.71 17.00
CA PHE A 209 6.29 -10.44 17.03
C PHE A 209 6.12 -11.94 16.78
N LEU A 210 5.19 -12.59 17.47
CA LEU A 210 4.98 -14.04 17.38
C LEU A 210 4.49 -14.48 16.00
N LEU A 211 3.65 -13.66 15.34
CA LEU A 211 3.15 -13.97 14.02
C LEU A 211 4.15 -13.61 12.91
N ALA A 212 4.87 -12.49 13.04
CA ALA A 212 5.79 -12.03 12.00
C ALA A 212 7.17 -12.70 12.05
N ALA A 213 7.73 -12.95 13.24
CA ALA A 213 9.11 -13.44 13.37
C ALA A 213 9.38 -14.78 12.67
N PRO A 214 8.49 -15.80 12.76
CA PRO A 214 8.67 -17.04 12.00
C PRO A 214 8.59 -16.83 10.49
N LEU A 215 7.77 -15.88 10.04
CA LEU A 215 7.57 -15.58 8.62
C LEU A 215 8.78 -14.94 7.98
N LEU A 216 9.60 -14.22 8.75
CA LEU A 216 10.86 -13.65 8.28
C LEU A 216 11.82 -14.69 7.71
N TYR A 217 11.72 -15.96 8.15
CA TYR A 217 12.49 -17.06 7.55
C TYR A 217 12.18 -17.27 6.07
N TYR A 218 10.92 -17.06 5.68
CA TYR A 218 10.47 -17.20 4.29
C TYR A 218 10.71 -15.92 3.46
N VAL A 219 11.03 -14.79 4.11
CA VAL A 219 11.41 -13.53 3.45
C VAL A 219 12.86 -13.63 2.96
N LYS A 220 13.05 -14.36 1.87
CA LYS A 220 14.36 -14.58 1.25
C LYS A 220 14.42 -14.05 -0.18
N PRO A 221 15.54 -13.47 -0.62
CA PRO A 221 15.76 -13.11 -2.01
C PRO A 221 15.78 -14.37 -2.87
N ARG A 222 15.38 -14.24 -4.14
CA ARG A 222 15.55 -15.32 -5.12
C ARG A 222 16.94 -15.27 -5.73
N LEU A 223 17.44 -14.07 -5.99
CA LEU A 223 18.77 -13.87 -6.54
C LEU A 223 19.80 -13.76 -5.42
N PRO A 224 21.03 -14.30 -5.59
CA PRO A 224 22.07 -14.12 -4.59
C PRO A 224 22.35 -12.63 -4.41
N ILE A 225 22.33 -12.17 -3.15
CA ILE A 225 22.64 -10.78 -2.82
C ILE A 225 24.10 -10.53 -3.23
N SER A 226 24.30 -9.67 -4.24
CA SER A 226 25.64 -9.27 -4.66
C SER A 226 26.40 -8.69 -3.47
N ARG A 227 27.57 -9.28 -3.18
CA ARG A 227 28.50 -8.77 -2.15
C ARG A 227 29.27 -7.54 -2.63
N ALA A 228 29.29 -7.29 -3.94
CA ALA A 228 29.88 -6.10 -4.52
C ALA A 228 28.89 -4.94 -4.38
N SER A 229 29.19 -4.02 -3.45
CA SER A 229 28.49 -2.74 -3.35
C SER A 229 28.99 -1.82 -4.45
N SER A 230 28.47 -1.97 -5.66
CA SER A 230 28.54 -0.90 -6.65
C SER A 230 27.43 0.08 -6.29
N VAL A 231 27.79 1.24 -5.72
CA VAL A 231 26.87 2.37 -5.58
C VAL A 231 26.56 2.85 -6.99
N ARG A 232 25.65 2.14 -7.67
CA ARG A 232 25.17 2.55 -8.98
C ARG A 232 24.37 3.83 -8.74
N ALA A 233 24.78 4.93 -9.37
CA ALA A 233 24.01 6.16 -9.32
C ALA A 233 22.58 5.85 -9.78
N PHE A 234 21.60 6.11 -8.92
CA PHE A 234 20.20 5.91 -9.27
C PHE A 234 19.84 6.89 -10.38
N ASP A 235 19.37 6.37 -11.50
CA ASP A 235 18.83 7.23 -12.52
C ASP A 235 17.43 7.68 -12.10
N LEU A 236 17.35 8.90 -11.57
CA LEU A 236 16.08 9.55 -11.24
C LEU A 236 15.49 10.34 -12.42
N SER A 237 16.08 10.22 -13.63
CA SER A 237 15.53 10.87 -14.83
C SER A 237 14.10 10.44 -15.11
N PHE A 238 13.71 9.22 -14.73
CA PHE A 238 12.34 8.72 -14.91
C PHE A 238 11.30 9.57 -14.19
N LEU A 239 11.66 10.29 -13.10
CA LEU A 239 10.73 11.17 -12.37
C LEU A 239 10.19 12.31 -13.24
N TRP A 240 10.98 12.73 -14.23
CA TRP A 240 10.61 13.76 -15.19
C TRP A 240 10.03 13.19 -16.49
N SER A 241 9.94 11.87 -16.62
CA SER A 241 9.30 11.25 -17.76
C SER A 241 7.80 11.54 -17.74
N HIS A 242 7.24 11.88 -18.90
CA HIS A 242 5.80 12.15 -19.02
C HIS A 242 4.96 10.93 -18.56
N THR A 243 5.47 9.72 -18.80
CA THR A 243 4.83 8.48 -18.38
C THR A 243 4.71 8.40 -16.86
N PHE A 244 5.80 8.61 -16.12
CA PHE A 244 5.75 8.61 -14.66
C PHE A 244 4.88 9.75 -14.11
N LEU A 245 5.05 10.97 -14.61
CA LEU A 245 4.31 12.14 -14.14
C LEU A 245 2.80 11.96 -14.30
N ILE A 246 2.33 11.46 -15.45
CA ILE A 246 0.89 11.27 -15.67
C ILE A 246 0.33 10.21 -14.72
N PHE A 247 1.01 9.08 -14.54
CA PHE A 247 0.57 8.04 -13.60
C PHE A 247 0.61 8.53 -12.14
N GLN A 248 1.65 9.27 -11.76
CA GLN A 248 1.80 9.81 -10.42
C GLN A 248 0.73 10.85 -10.09
N MET A 249 0.41 11.75 -11.05
CA MET A 249 -0.66 12.72 -10.87
C MET A 249 -2.01 12.03 -10.69
N GLY A 250 -2.31 11.01 -11.51
CA GLY A 250 -3.53 10.20 -11.34
C GLY A 250 -3.59 9.52 -9.97
N ASN A 251 -2.48 8.96 -9.51
CA ASN A 251 -2.35 8.30 -8.20
C ASN A 251 -2.55 9.27 -7.02
N ILE A 252 -2.01 10.49 -7.10
CA ILE A 252 -2.22 11.53 -6.06
C ILE A 252 -3.67 11.98 -6.05
N VAL A 253 -4.26 12.26 -7.22
CA VAL A 253 -5.65 12.74 -7.32
C VAL A 253 -6.61 11.68 -6.80
N GLU A 254 -6.45 10.42 -7.19
CA GLU A 254 -7.28 9.32 -6.68
C GLU A 254 -7.08 9.11 -5.17
N ALA A 255 -5.86 9.28 -4.65
CA ALA A 255 -5.57 9.23 -3.21
C ALA A 255 -6.28 10.29 -2.38
N LEU A 256 -6.50 11.49 -2.92
CA LEU A 256 -7.24 12.54 -2.21
C LEU A 256 -8.71 12.15 -2.00
N GLY A 257 -9.31 11.43 -2.95
CA GLY A 257 -10.69 10.96 -2.87
C GLY A 257 -10.85 9.66 -2.10
N TYR A 258 -9.91 8.72 -2.24
CA TYR A 258 -10.04 7.34 -1.78
C TYR A 258 -10.39 7.18 -0.29
N PHE A 259 -9.72 7.95 0.58
CA PHE A 259 -9.87 7.78 2.03
C PHE A 259 -11.16 8.41 2.55
N LEU A 260 -11.75 9.36 1.83
CA LEU A 260 -12.90 10.15 2.30
C LEU A 260 -14.12 9.28 2.65
N PRO A 261 -14.60 8.37 1.79
CA PRO A 261 -15.81 7.59 2.11
C PRO A 261 -15.58 6.74 3.36
N THR A 262 -14.43 6.08 3.47
CA THR A 262 -14.14 5.19 4.60
C THR A 262 -14.12 5.91 5.95
N ILE A 263 -13.82 7.22 5.97
CA ILE A 263 -13.85 8.05 7.19
C ILE A 263 -15.29 8.32 7.63
N TYR A 264 -16.20 8.65 6.70
CA TYR A 264 -17.55 9.12 7.03
C TYR A 264 -18.64 8.07 6.93
N LEU A 265 -18.39 6.94 6.27
CA LEU A 265 -19.36 5.86 6.05
C LEU A 265 -20.07 5.38 7.34
N PRO A 266 -19.37 5.11 8.47
CA PRO A 266 -20.04 4.75 9.72
C PRO A 266 -20.95 5.85 10.26
N THR A 267 -20.55 7.12 10.13
CA THR A 267 -21.33 8.27 10.58
C THR A 267 -22.58 8.44 9.73
N ILE A 268 -22.46 8.32 8.41
CA ILE A 268 -23.60 8.39 7.47
C ILE A 268 -24.58 7.24 7.72
N ALA A 269 -24.08 6.02 7.98
CA ALA A 269 -24.94 4.90 8.32
C ALA A 269 -25.76 5.17 9.60
N ARG A 270 -25.15 5.78 10.62
CA ARG A 270 -25.86 6.19 11.85
C ARG A 270 -26.93 7.24 11.59
N THR A 271 -26.67 8.23 10.74
CA THR A 271 -27.69 9.25 10.42
C THR A 271 -28.88 8.67 9.64
N LEU A 272 -28.68 7.54 8.95
CA LEU A 272 -29.74 6.77 8.29
C LEU A 272 -30.44 5.75 9.22
N GLY A 273 -30.13 5.75 10.52
CA GLY A 273 -30.78 4.90 11.53
C GLY A 273 -30.10 3.55 11.78
N ALA A 274 -28.86 3.33 11.31
CA ALA A 274 -28.12 2.11 11.64
C ALA A 274 -27.74 2.06 13.13
N SER A 275 -27.85 0.87 13.73
CA SER A 275 -27.20 0.57 15.01
C SER A 275 -25.68 0.62 14.90
N SER A 276 -24.95 0.70 16.02
CA SER A 276 -23.48 0.75 16.00
C SER A 276 -22.84 -0.39 15.20
N ILE A 277 -23.39 -1.60 15.30
CA ILE A 277 -22.92 -2.78 14.56
C ILE A 277 -23.15 -2.61 13.05
N LEU A 278 -24.35 -2.17 12.67
CA LEU A 278 -24.73 -1.94 11.28
C LEU A 278 -23.94 -0.78 10.65
N ALA A 279 -23.53 0.21 11.46
CA ALA A 279 -22.67 1.30 11.01
C ALA A 279 -21.23 0.81 10.73
N SER A 280 -20.65 0.01 11.63
CA SER A 280 -19.32 -0.59 11.43
C SER A 280 -19.28 -1.56 10.24
N LEU A 281 -20.41 -2.17 9.90
CA LEU A 281 -20.52 -3.07 8.75
C LEU A 281 -20.15 -2.39 7.42
N THR A 282 -20.35 -1.08 7.28
CA THR A 282 -19.98 -0.35 6.05
C THR A 282 -18.49 -0.48 5.72
N VAL A 283 -17.62 -0.22 6.70
CA VAL A 283 -16.17 -0.31 6.55
C VAL A 283 -15.73 -1.76 6.35
N ILE A 284 -16.36 -2.70 7.06
CA ILE A 284 -16.11 -4.14 6.90
C ILE A 284 -16.40 -4.59 5.46
N LEU A 285 -17.53 -4.17 4.90
CA LEU A 285 -17.90 -4.50 3.51
C LEU A 285 -16.92 -3.89 2.49
N CYS A 286 -16.49 -2.65 2.69
CA CYS A 286 -15.45 -2.03 1.86
C CYS A 286 -14.15 -2.83 1.87
N ASN A 287 -13.66 -3.17 3.07
CA ASN A 287 -12.39 -3.90 3.24
C ASN A 287 -12.49 -5.32 2.67
N LEU A 288 -13.61 -6.02 2.90
CA LEU A 288 -13.84 -7.36 2.35
C LEU A 288 -13.90 -7.35 0.82
N ALA A 289 -14.63 -6.39 0.23
CA ALA A 289 -14.69 -6.26 -1.22
C ALA A 289 -13.33 -5.91 -1.84
N SER A 290 -12.52 -5.10 -1.14
CA SER A 290 -11.15 -4.77 -1.54
C SER A 290 -10.24 -6.00 -1.64
N VAL A 291 -10.42 -7.02 -0.79
CA VAL A 291 -9.67 -8.30 -0.90
C VAL A 291 -9.85 -8.92 -2.29
N PHE A 292 -11.11 -9.07 -2.72
CA PHE A 292 -11.42 -9.64 -4.02
C PHE A 292 -11.01 -8.71 -5.16
N GLY A 293 -11.16 -7.39 -4.97
CA GLY A 293 -10.75 -6.36 -5.91
C GLY A 293 -9.25 -6.42 -6.21
N CYS A 294 -8.43 -6.46 -5.16
CA CYS A 294 -6.96 -6.52 -5.29
C CYS A 294 -6.50 -7.78 -6.02
N ILE A 295 -7.06 -8.95 -5.71
CA ILE A 295 -6.70 -10.20 -6.38
C ILE A 295 -7.14 -10.17 -7.85
N ALA A 296 -8.38 -9.77 -8.12
CA ALA A 296 -8.93 -9.72 -9.49
C ALA A 296 -8.18 -8.70 -10.36
N MET A 297 -7.91 -7.51 -9.83
CA MET A 297 -7.16 -6.47 -10.53
C MET A 297 -5.69 -6.87 -10.69
N GLY A 298 -5.08 -7.50 -9.68
CA GLY A 298 -3.74 -8.08 -9.76
C GLY A 298 -3.60 -9.07 -10.91
N HIS A 299 -4.59 -9.95 -11.09
CA HIS A 299 -4.63 -10.85 -12.25
C HIS A 299 -4.87 -10.12 -13.57
N LEU A 300 -5.66 -9.04 -13.56
CA LEU A 300 -5.99 -8.26 -14.75
C LEU A 300 -4.76 -7.50 -15.29
N VAL A 301 -3.95 -6.92 -14.40
CA VAL A 301 -2.77 -6.14 -14.78
C VAL A 301 -1.64 -6.98 -15.37
N ASP A 302 -1.64 -8.30 -15.15
CA ASP A 302 -0.71 -9.21 -15.82
C ASP A 302 -1.11 -9.49 -17.28
N ARG A 303 -2.37 -9.25 -17.65
CA ARG A 303 -2.91 -9.53 -19.00
C ARG A 303 -3.16 -8.29 -19.84
N TYR A 304 -3.49 -7.18 -19.20
CA TYR A 304 -3.90 -5.94 -19.86
C TYR A 304 -2.93 -4.80 -19.55
N HIS A 305 -2.96 -3.77 -20.39
CA HIS A 305 -2.13 -2.58 -20.19
C HIS A 305 -2.54 -1.82 -18.92
N ALA A 306 -1.57 -1.21 -18.22
CA ALA A 306 -1.78 -0.48 -16.96
C ALA A 306 -2.96 0.51 -17.04
N THR A 307 -2.98 1.32 -18.10
CA THR A 307 -4.03 2.31 -18.38
C THR A 307 -5.44 1.72 -18.48
N THR A 308 -5.61 0.51 -19.03
CA THR A 308 -6.91 -0.15 -19.14
C THR A 308 -7.38 -0.61 -17.77
N CYS A 309 -6.48 -1.17 -16.96
CA CYS A 309 -6.80 -1.59 -15.59
C CYS A 309 -7.16 -0.39 -14.70
N ILE A 310 -6.41 0.72 -14.82
CA ILE A 310 -6.72 1.97 -14.14
C ILE A 310 -8.11 2.48 -14.55
N LEU A 311 -8.45 2.44 -15.85
CA LEU A 311 -9.77 2.85 -16.33
C LEU A 311 -10.91 2.02 -15.70
N VAL A 312 -10.74 0.70 -15.64
CA VAL A 312 -11.75 -0.20 -15.08
C VAL A 312 -11.97 0.12 -13.60
N SER A 313 -10.89 0.32 -12.84
CA SER A 313 -10.95 0.74 -11.43
C SER A 313 -11.65 2.09 -11.28
N THR A 314 -11.24 3.10 -12.07
CA THR A 314 -11.73 4.49 -11.90
C THR A 314 -13.17 4.68 -12.38
N ILE A 315 -13.59 4.05 -13.48
CA ILE A 315 -15.01 4.05 -13.89
C ILE A 315 -15.85 3.37 -12.81
N GLY A 316 -15.43 2.19 -12.35
CA GLY A 316 -16.19 1.43 -11.36
C GLY A 316 -16.37 2.21 -10.05
N SER A 317 -15.30 2.84 -9.55
CA SER A 317 -15.37 3.69 -8.35
C SER A 317 -16.19 4.96 -8.59
N THR A 318 -16.06 5.61 -9.75
CA THR A 318 -16.81 6.84 -10.09
C THR A 318 -18.30 6.57 -10.17
N LEU A 319 -18.70 5.49 -10.84
CA LEU A 319 -20.10 5.08 -10.92
C LEU A 319 -20.66 4.71 -9.54
N ALA A 320 -19.88 4.01 -8.72
CA ALA A 320 -20.28 3.69 -7.35
C ALA A 320 -20.53 4.97 -6.53
N VAL A 321 -19.63 5.95 -6.60
CA VAL A 321 -19.76 7.21 -5.86
C VAL A 321 -20.95 8.02 -6.36
N PHE A 322 -21.07 8.29 -7.66
CA PHE A 322 -22.14 9.17 -8.15
C PHE A 322 -23.53 8.53 -8.09
N PHE A 323 -23.64 7.23 -8.35
CA PHE A 323 -24.95 6.57 -8.38
C PHE A 323 -25.29 5.93 -7.04
N LEU A 324 -24.45 5.04 -6.51
CA LEU A 324 -24.82 4.29 -5.31
C LEU A 324 -24.74 5.14 -4.05
N TRP A 325 -23.68 5.95 -3.89
CA TRP A 325 -23.57 6.86 -2.74
C TRP A 325 -24.40 8.13 -2.93
N GLY A 326 -24.36 8.75 -4.12
CA GLY A 326 -25.15 9.95 -4.42
C GLY A 326 -26.66 9.80 -4.23
N PHE A 327 -27.22 8.62 -4.55
CA PHE A 327 -28.64 8.32 -4.36
C PHE A 327 -28.93 7.52 -3.07
N SER A 328 -27.95 7.33 -2.17
CA SER A 328 -28.17 6.56 -0.94
C SER A 328 -29.00 7.33 0.08
N VAL A 329 -30.31 7.07 0.12
CA VAL A 329 -31.24 7.57 1.16
C VAL A 329 -31.62 6.51 2.19
N SER A 330 -31.09 5.30 2.05
CA SER A 330 -31.32 4.18 2.95
C SER A 330 -30.08 3.30 3.09
N LEU A 331 -30.08 2.37 4.06
CA LEU A 331 -28.92 1.54 4.34
C LEU A 331 -28.57 0.56 3.22
N ALA A 332 -29.56 0.04 2.48
CA ALA A 332 -29.34 -0.91 1.40
C ALA A 332 -28.44 -0.37 0.25
N PRO A 333 -28.74 0.79 -0.38
CA PRO A 333 -27.87 1.38 -1.39
C PRO A 333 -26.51 1.79 -0.82
N LEU A 334 -26.43 2.19 0.46
CA LEU A 334 -25.16 2.47 1.13
C LEU A 334 -24.28 1.22 1.25
N TYR A 335 -24.85 0.06 1.59
CA TYR A 335 -24.10 -1.20 1.63
C TYR A 335 -23.69 -1.68 0.24
N MET A 336 -24.54 -1.53 -0.77
CA MET A 336 -24.17 -1.79 -2.16
C MET A 336 -23.00 -0.90 -2.60
N PHE A 337 -23.04 0.39 -2.25
CA PHE A 337 -21.93 1.30 -2.47
C PHE A 337 -20.65 0.78 -1.81
N CYS A 338 -20.68 0.36 -0.55
CA CYS A 338 -19.49 -0.14 0.15
C CYS A 338 -18.83 -1.31 -0.59
N VAL A 339 -19.64 -2.27 -1.09
CA VAL A 339 -19.13 -3.43 -1.83
C VAL A 339 -18.53 -3.01 -3.18
N VAL A 340 -19.25 -2.23 -3.98
CA VAL A 340 -18.78 -1.84 -5.32
C VAL A 340 -17.58 -0.90 -5.22
N TYR A 341 -17.62 0.06 -4.30
CA TYR A 341 -16.52 0.99 -4.06
C TYR A 341 -15.28 0.26 -3.53
N GLY A 342 -15.42 -0.65 -2.56
CA GLY A 342 -14.32 -1.46 -2.07
C GLY A 342 -13.68 -2.31 -3.16
N LEU A 343 -14.48 -2.93 -4.02
CA LEU A 343 -14.02 -3.76 -5.14
C LEU A 343 -13.16 -2.95 -6.13
N PHE A 344 -13.63 -1.78 -6.55
CA PHE A 344 -12.97 -1.00 -7.60
C PHE A 344 -11.93 -0.03 -7.07
N ALA A 345 -12.27 0.80 -6.08
CA ALA A 345 -11.36 1.79 -5.50
C ALA A 345 -10.24 1.11 -4.68
N GLY A 346 -10.58 0.07 -3.90
CA GLY A 346 -9.59 -0.67 -3.11
C GLY A 346 -8.52 -1.35 -3.98
N SER A 347 -8.93 -1.80 -5.17
CA SER A 347 -8.05 -2.46 -6.13
C SER A 347 -7.08 -1.53 -6.88
N PHE A 348 -7.22 -0.21 -6.76
CA PHE A 348 -6.40 0.74 -7.53
C PHE A 348 -4.90 0.54 -7.27
N THR A 349 -4.52 0.28 -6.01
CA THR A 349 -3.13 0.01 -5.63
C THR A 349 -2.55 -1.21 -6.36
N SER A 350 -3.38 -2.21 -6.69
CA SER A 350 -3.03 -3.40 -7.48
C SER A 350 -2.60 -3.09 -8.92
N THR A 351 -2.74 -1.85 -9.38
CA THR A 351 -2.24 -1.38 -10.68
C THR A 351 -0.78 -0.91 -10.65
N TRP A 352 -0.21 -0.64 -9.48
CA TRP A 352 1.16 -0.12 -9.35
C TRP A 352 2.23 -1.02 -9.98
N PRO A 353 2.15 -2.37 -9.93
CA PRO A 353 3.09 -3.23 -10.67
C PRO A 353 3.04 -2.93 -12.16
N ALA A 354 1.84 -2.79 -12.74
CA ALA A 354 1.68 -2.44 -14.16
C ALA A 354 2.36 -1.11 -14.49
N ILE A 355 2.16 -0.09 -13.65
CA ILE A 355 2.79 1.23 -13.79
C ILE A 355 4.31 1.11 -13.73
N MET A 356 4.85 0.34 -12.76
CA MET A 356 6.29 0.09 -12.64
C MET A 356 6.85 -0.51 -13.93
N ASN A 357 6.15 -1.48 -14.54
CA ASN A 357 6.57 -2.08 -15.81
C ASN A 357 6.57 -1.07 -16.95
N GLU A 358 5.55 -0.22 -17.08
CA GLU A 358 5.48 0.78 -18.16
C GLU A 358 6.57 1.85 -18.03
N VAL A 359 6.87 2.29 -16.80
CA VAL A 359 7.94 3.26 -16.54
C VAL A 359 9.31 2.64 -16.87
N VAL A 360 9.57 1.41 -16.44
CA VAL A 360 10.85 0.72 -16.67
C VAL A 360 11.07 0.37 -18.14
N LYS A 361 10.01 0.04 -18.90
CA LYS A 361 10.11 -0.16 -20.35
C LYS A 361 10.61 1.08 -21.08
N LYS A 362 10.21 2.28 -20.64
CA LYS A 362 10.61 3.56 -21.25
C LYS A 362 11.90 4.14 -20.68
N SER A 363 12.20 3.85 -19.42
CA SER A 363 13.44 4.22 -18.76
C SER A 363 14.10 2.94 -18.24
N GLN A 364 14.90 2.29 -19.10
CA GLN A 364 15.54 0.99 -18.78
C GLN A 364 16.52 1.08 -17.59
N LEU A 365 16.94 2.28 -17.22
CA LEU A 365 17.81 2.54 -16.07
C LEU A 365 17.02 2.70 -14.76
N ALA A 366 15.69 2.82 -14.80
CA ALA A 366 14.86 2.97 -13.63
C ALA A 366 14.72 1.63 -12.87
N ASP A 367 14.87 1.68 -11.54
CA ASP A 367 14.63 0.53 -10.67
C ASP A 367 13.12 0.43 -10.34
N PRO A 368 12.45 -0.72 -10.59
CA PRO A 368 11.03 -0.89 -10.31
C PRO A 368 10.65 -0.56 -8.85
N SER A 369 11.51 -0.90 -7.88
CA SER A 369 11.25 -0.70 -6.45
C SER A 369 11.35 0.79 -6.07
N ILE A 370 12.23 1.54 -6.73
CA ILE A 370 12.31 2.99 -6.54
C ILE A 370 11.08 3.67 -7.17
N VAL A 371 10.64 3.23 -8.36
CA VAL A 371 9.37 3.69 -8.96
C VAL A 371 8.20 3.46 -8.01
N PHE A 372 8.10 2.26 -7.42
CA PHE A 372 7.13 1.95 -6.38
C PHE A 372 7.23 2.93 -5.19
N GLY A 373 8.45 3.20 -4.72
CA GLY A 373 8.70 4.14 -3.63
C GLY A 373 8.09 5.52 -3.89
N PHE A 374 8.27 6.08 -5.09
CA PHE A 374 7.69 7.38 -5.43
C PHE A 374 6.17 7.33 -5.66
N LEU A 375 5.62 6.23 -6.20
CA LEU A 375 4.18 6.00 -6.26
C LEU A 375 3.58 5.97 -4.84
N ALA A 376 4.22 5.27 -3.92
CA ALA A 376 3.85 5.21 -2.51
C ALA A 376 3.87 6.62 -1.88
N THR A 377 4.90 7.43 -2.12
CA THR A 377 4.93 8.83 -1.64
C THR A 377 3.74 9.64 -2.14
N GLY A 378 3.35 9.49 -3.41
CA GLY A 378 2.17 10.16 -3.97
C GLY A 378 0.88 9.80 -3.23
N ARG A 379 0.69 8.50 -2.98
CA ARG A 379 -0.43 7.99 -2.18
C ARG A 379 -0.41 8.54 -0.74
N GLY A 380 0.78 8.64 -0.15
CA GLY A 380 1.00 9.23 1.18
C GLY A 380 0.60 10.70 1.27
N ILE A 381 0.95 11.51 0.26
CA ILE A 381 0.53 12.92 0.19
C ILE A 381 -1.00 13.01 0.18
N GLY A 382 -1.66 12.21 -0.66
CA GLY A 382 -3.12 12.16 -0.70
C GLY A 382 -3.75 11.75 0.63
N ASN A 383 -3.18 10.76 1.31
CA ASN A 383 -3.63 10.32 2.64
C ASN A 383 -3.55 11.45 3.68
N ILE A 384 -2.41 12.16 3.78
CA ILE A 384 -2.22 13.24 4.76
C ILE A 384 -3.16 14.41 4.48
N VAL A 385 -3.30 14.79 3.21
CA VAL A 385 -4.14 15.92 2.80
C VAL A 385 -5.64 15.59 2.94
N SER A 386 -6.04 14.31 2.82
CA SER A 386 -7.45 13.90 2.86
C SER A 386 -8.19 14.32 4.14
N GLY A 387 -7.53 14.31 5.30
CA GLY A 387 -8.13 14.71 6.58
C GLY A 387 -8.57 16.19 6.58
N PRO A 388 -7.62 17.15 6.54
CA PRO A 388 -7.95 18.58 6.50
C PRO A 388 -8.84 18.98 5.33
N LEU A 389 -8.65 18.33 4.17
CA LEU A 389 -9.48 18.54 2.99
C LEU A 389 -10.93 18.13 3.25
N SER A 390 -11.15 17.00 3.94
CA SER A 390 -12.50 16.56 4.29
C SER A 390 -13.21 17.54 5.22
N ASP A 391 -12.51 18.08 6.22
CA ASP A 391 -13.05 19.08 7.13
C ASP A 391 -13.42 20.38 6.40
N ALA A 392 -12.58 20.80 5.46
CA ALA A 392 -12.85 21.97 4.63
C ALA A 392 -14.08 21.77 3.72
N LEU A 393 -14.22 20.58 3.12
CA LEU A 393 -15.37 20.23 2.26
C LEU A 393 -16.68 20.17 3.04
N ILE A 394 -16.65 19.70 4.29
CA ILE A 394 -17.81 19.70 5.20
C ILE A 394 -18.17 21.11 5.64
N LYS A 395 -17.19 21.94 6.01
CA LYS A 395 -17.45 23.34 6.42
C LYS A 395 -18.02 24.19 5.30
N GLY A 396 -17.62 23.92 4.05
CA GLY A 396 -18.13 24.58 2.85
C GLY A 396 -19.39 23.95 2.27
N SER A 397 -20.03 22.98 2.96
CA SER A 397 -21.22 22.31 2.44
C SER A 397 -22.39 23.28 2.29
N TRP A 398 -23.16 23.13 1.21
CA TRP A 398 -24.37 23.90 0.98
C TRP A 398 -25.50 23.53 1.94
N SER A 399 -26.49 24.43 2.02
CA SER A 399 -27.73 24.22 2.78
C SER A 399 -28.40 22.90 2.43
N TYR A 400 -28.94 22.23 3.46
CA TYR A 400 -29.61 20.95 3.31
C TYR A 400 -30.80 21.06 2.35
N ASP A 401 -30.78 20.28 1.27
CA ASP A 401 -31.86 20.16 0.31
C ASP A 401 -32.38 18.71 0.29
N PRO A 402 -33.52 18.40 0.93
CA PRO A 402 -34.05 17.05 0.98
C PRO A 402 -34.45 16.49 -0.40
N SER A 403 -34.58 17.32 -1.44
CA SER A 403 -34.91 16.87 -2.79
C SER A 403 -33.72 16.30 -3.57
N ALA A 404 -32.48 16.55 -3.12
CA ALA A 404 -31.25 16.15 -3.81
C ALA A 404 -30.61 14.85 -3.27
N PHE A 405 -31.38 13.96 -2.63
CA PHE A 405 -30.87 12.69 -2.08
C PHE A 405 -29.65 12.89 -1.17
N ALA A 406 -28.61 12.04 -1.27
CA ALA A 406 -27.40 12.20 -0.47
C ALA A 406 -26.58 13.44 -0.85
N TYR A 407 -26.74 13.98 -2.07
CA TYR A 407 -26.12 15.24 -2.50
C TYR A 407 -26.67 16.46 -1.76
N GLY A 408 -27.92 16.37 -1.31
CA GLY A 408 -28.57 17.39 -0.51
C GLY A 408 -28.13 17.41 0.95
N THR A 409 -27.31 16.46 1.38
CA THR A 409 -26.78 16.40 2.75
C THR A 409 -25.48 17.19 2.89
N THR A 410 -25.03 17.40 4.12
CA THR A 410 -23.69 17.94 4.45
C THR A 410 -22.56 17.17 3.75
N TYR A 411 -22.79 15.92 3.35
CA TYR A 411 -21.83 15.07 2.66
C TYR A 411 -21.85 15.21 1.12
N GLY A 412 -22.75 16.02 0.54
CA GLY A 412 -22.87 16.16 -0.91
C GLY A 412 -21.61 16.68 -1.61
N THR A 413 -20.93 17.66 -0.99
CA THR A 413 -19.64 18.18 -1.45
C THR A 413 -18.55 17.10 -1.41
N LEU A 414 -18.58 16.21 -0.41
CA LEU A 414 -17.66 15.06 -0.32
C LEU A 414 -17.91 14.03 -1.42
N ILE A 415 -19.18 13.72 -1.71
CA ILE A 415 -19.55 12.77 -2.77
C ILE A 415 -19.05 13.28 -4.12
N ILE A 416 -19.33 14.55 -4.44
CA ILE A 416 -18.92 15.15 -5.72
C ILE A 416 -17.40 15.19 -5.84
N PHE A 417 -16.71 15.65 -4.78
CA PHE A 417 -15.26 15.71 -4.79
C PHE A 417 -14.64 14.31 -4.95
N THR A 418 -15.15 13.30 -4.24
CA THR A 418 -14.68 11.91 -4.35
C THR A 418 -14.93 11.34 -5.75
N GLY A 419 -16.08 11.63 -6.37
CA GLY A 419 -16.40 11.16 -7.71
C GLY A 419 -15.52 11.81 -8.79
N ILE A 420 -15.29 13.12 -8.67
CA ILE A 420 -14.39 13.85 -9.58
C ILE A 420 -12.96 13.34 -9.43
N THR A 421 -12.44 13.23 -8.21
CA THR A 421 -11.07 12.73 -7.99
C THR A 421 -10.90 11.28 -8.47
N ALA A 422 -11.90 10.42 -8.26
CA ALA A 422 -11.89 9.06 -8.82
C ALA A 422 -11.84 9.07 -10.36
N LEU A 423 -12.64 9.91 -11.02
CA LEU A 423 -12.66 10.05 -12.48
C LEU A 423 -11.32 10.56 -13.01
N PHE A 424 -10.78 11.60 -12.37
CA PHE A 424 -9.50 12.21 -12.74
C PHE A 424 -8.30 11.31 -12.43
N GLY A 425 -8.43 10.34 -11.52
CA GLY A 425 -7.45 9.25 -11.36
C GLY A 425 -7.24 8.46 -12.66
N GLY A 426 -8.25 8.43 -13.55
CA GLY A 426 -8.21 7.81 -14.87
C GLY A 426 -7.55 8.65 -15.97
N LEU A 427 -7.08 9.87 -15.67
CA LEU A 427 -6.49 10.77 -16.67
C LEU A 427 -5.30 10.18 -17.43
N SER A 428 -4.66 9.14 -16.89
CA SER A 428 -3.60 8.40 -17.58
C SER A 428 -4.01 7.85 -18.95
N ILE A 429 -5.31 7.73 -19.22
CA ILE A 429 -5.85 7.30 -20.52
C ILE A 429 -5.66 8.35 -21.60
N VAL A 430 -5.75 9.62 -21.25
CA VAL A 430 -5.54 10.74 -22.18
C VAL A 430 -4.08 10.77 -22.67
N GLY A 431 -3.14 10.26 -21.87
CA GLY A 431 -1.73 10.14 -22.26
C GLY A 431 -1.46 9.14 -23.38
N ARG A 432 -2.30 8.11 -23.55
CA ARG A 432 -2.11 7.04 -24.54
C ARG A 432 -2.31 7.49 -26.00
N PRO A 433 -3.41 8.16 -26.39
CA PRO A 433 -3.56 8.68 -27.76
C PRO A 433 -2.53 9.78 -28.08
N LEU A 434 -2.01 10.47 -27.07
CA LEU A 434 -0.99 11.50 -27.21
C LEU A 434 0.45 10.94 -27.30
N LYS A 435 0.64 9.60 -27.30
CA LYS A 435 1.94 8.91 -27.23
C LYS A 435 2.82 9.32 -26.03
N LEU A 436 2.22 9.89 -24.99
CA LEU A 436 2.89 10.26 -23.75
C LEU A 436 3.09 9.03 -22.82
N ILE A 437 2.30 7.98 -23.04
CA ILE A 437 2.30 6.70 -22.31
C ILE A 437 2.33 5.55 -23.29
#